data_AF-A0A448X4Q9-F1
#
_entry.id   AF-A0A448X4Q9-F1
#
_cell.length_a   1.000
_cell.length_b   1.000
_cell.length_c   1.000
_cell.angle_alpha   90.00
_cell.angle_beta   90.00
_cell.angle_gamma   90.00
#
_symmetry.space_group_name_H-M   'P 1'
#
loop_
_entity.id
_entity.type
_entity.pdbx_description
1 polymer ?
#
loop_
_entity_poly.entity_id
_entity_poly.type
_entity_poly.pdbx_seq_one_letter_code
_entity_poly.pdbx_strand_id
1 'polypeptide(L)'
;MGLYQNFDEVTEANCGVTEFFPSISAITGIIPGRFIWRFALALHSTPRIIPWLLYVRLYKTFRTVTTNKIIFKIIVQVCLASYLFDNLFLLAISIVANVDYYRNNLSLPLVLHERIFVLFLVSSSVYMITTLYLHHRLKADNIGILLVIFISFDK
;
A
#
# COMPACT_ATOMS: atom_id res chain seq x y z
N MET A 1 30.37 -13.77 -11.94
CA MET A 1 31.25 -13.28 -10.85
C MET A 1 30.77 -11.96 -10.24
N GLY A 2 29.46 -11.73 -10.11
CA GLY A 2 28.92 -10.42 -9.64
C GLY A 2 27.87 -10.50 -8.52
N LEU A 3 27.47 -11.71 -8.10
CA LEU A 3 26.48 -11.91 -7.03
C LEU A 3 27.11 -11.97 -5.64
N TYR A 4 28.36 -12.44 -5.54
CA TYR A 4 29.07 -12.60 -4.26
C TYR A 4 29.53 -11.25 -3.69
N GLN A 5 30.07 -10.36 -4.55
CA GLN A 5 30.53 -9.03 -4.13
C GLN A 5 29.39 -8.16 -3.59
N ASN A 6 28.20 -8.27 -4.19
CA ASN A 6 27.03 -7.54 -3.73
C ASN A 6 26.50 -8.09 -2.40
N PHE A 7 26.72 -9.37 -2.09
CA PHE A 7 26.18 -9.99 -0.88
C PHE A 7 26.83 -9.40 0.37
N ASP A 8 28.17 -9.33 0.37
CA ASP A 8 28.95 -8.73 1.45
C ASP A 8 28.52 -7.26 1.68
N GLU A 9 28.30 -6.51 0.60
CA GLU A 9 27.87 -5.10 0.64
C GLU A 9 26.44 -4.90 1.21
N VAL A 10 25.54 -5.88 1.07
CA VAL A 10 24.20 -5.79 1.69
C VAL A 10 24.21 -6.25 3.15
N THR A 11 25.04 -7.24 3.47
CA THR A 11 25.10 -7.85 4.81
C THR A 11 26.02 -7.12 5.78
N GLU A 12 26.90 -6.23 5.31
CA GLU A 12 27.73 -5.41 6.18
C GLU A 12 26.90 -4.31 6.83
N ALA A 13 26.40 -4.58 8.05
CA ALA A 13 25.81 -3.53 8.87
C ALA A 13 26.89 -2.50 9.23
N ASN A 14 26.49 -1.24 9.41
CA ASN A 14 27.33 -0.10 9.80
C ASN A 14 28.13 -0.29 11.13
N CYS A 15 28.00 -1.45 11.78
CA CYS A 15 28.71 -1.89 12.97
C CYS A 15 29.75 -3.01 12.72
N GLY A 16 30.01 -3.40 11.47
CA GLY A 16 31.01 -4.43 11.14
C GLY A 16 30.59 -5.85 11.51
N VAL A 17 29.28 -6.08 11.72
CA VAL A 17 28.70 -7.40 11.96
C VAL A 17 27.89 -7.77 10.73
N THR A 18 28.18 -8.94 10.16
CA THR A 18 27.40 -9.47 9.04
C THR A 18 25.99 -9.85 9.52
N GLU A 19 24.99 -9.10 9.09
CA GLU A 19 23.59 -9.48 9.29
C GLU A 19 23.24 -10.60 8.30
N PHE A 20 22.83 -11.77 8.79
CA PHE A 20 22.44 -12.90 7.94
C PHE A 20 21.22 -12.57 7.06
N PHE A 21 20.35 -11.67 7.52
CA PHE A 21 19.23 -11.13 6.76
C PHE A 21 19.39 -9.62 6.59
N PRO A 22 19.85 -9.17 5.42
CA PRO A 22 19.92 -7.75 5.16
C PRO A 22 18.51 -7.12 5.20
N SER A 23 18.42 -5.86 5.63
CA SER A 23 17.15 -5.12 5.63
C SER A 23 16.52 -5.11 4.22
N ILE A 24 15.19 -5.15 4.15
CA ILE A 24 14.44 -5.14 2.87
C ILE A 24 14.83 -3.92 2.03
N SER A 25 15.08 -2.78 2.67
CA SER A 25 15.61 -1.59 2.01
C SER A 25 17.01 -1.84 1.43
N ALA A 26 17.93 -2.50 2.12
CA ALA A 26 19.27 -2.77 1.57
C ALA A 26 19.23 -3.69 0.34
N ILE A 27 18.44 -4.77 0.38
CA ILE A 27 18.32 -5.76 -0.72
C ILE A 27 17.68 -5.13 -1.97
N THR A 28 16.63 -4.34 -1.78
CA THR A 28 15.93 -3.66 -2.88
C THR A 28 16.75 -2.51 -3.46
N GLY A 29 17.87 -2.17 -2.84
CA GLY A 29 18.76 -1.10 -3.27
C GLY A 29 19.78 -1.47 -4.32
N ILE A 30 20.13 -2.76 -4.42
CA ILE A 30 21.22 -3.21 -5.26
C ILE A 30 20.68 -3.88 -6.54
N ILE A 31 21.41 -3.76 -7.64
CA ILE A 31 21.06 -4.39 -8.92
C ILE A 31 21.48 -5.87 -8.83
N PRO A 32 20.63 -6.84 -9.26
CA PRO A 32 19.37 -6.70 -9.98
C PRO A 32 18.10 -6.61 -9.12
N GLY A 33 18.22 -6.80 -7.79
CA GLY A 33 17.09 -6.84 -6.85
C GLY A 33 16.14 -5.64 -6.97
N ARG A 34 16.68 -4.45 -7.25
CA ARG A 34 15.92 -3.22 -7.53
C ARG A 34 14.89 -3.36 -8.66
N PHE A 35 15.25 -4.02 -9.77
CA PHE A 35 14.35 -4.16 -10.93
C PHE A 35 13.24 -5.18 -10.66
N ILE A 36 13.61 -6.30 -10.01
CA ILE A 36 12.66 -7.34 -9.61
C ILE A 36 11.63 -6.76 -8.63
N TRP A 37 12.09 -5.97 -7.66
CA TRP A 37 11.25 -5.29 -6.69
C TRP A 37 10.24 -4.34 -7.35
N ARG A 38 10.73 -3.45 -8.23
CA ARG A 38 9.87 -2.51 -8.97
C ARG A 38 8.83 -3.24 -9.83
N PHE A 39 9.23 -4.33 -10.49
CA PHE A 39 8.32 -5.13 -11.31
C PHE A 39 7.25 -5.84 -10.46
N ALA A 40 7.67 -6.47 -9.36
CA ALA A 40 6.76 -7.13 -8.43
C ALA A 40 5.73 -6.15 -7.84
N LEU A 41 6.16 -4.93 -7.48
CA LEU A 41 5.28 -3.88 -7.01
C LEU A 41 4.32 -3.38 -8.08
N ALA A 42 4.78 -3.13 -9.31
CA ALA A 42 3.92 -2.75 -10.41
C ALA A 42 2.84 -3.81 -10.68
N LEU A 43 3.25 -5.08 -10.70
CA LEU A 43 2.33 -6.22 -10.88
C LEU A 43 1.34 -6.33 -9.72
N HIS A 44 1.78 -6.07 -8.48
CA HIS A 44 0.93 -6.14 -7.29
C HIS A 44 0.01 -4.92 -7.12
N SER A 45 0.37 -3.75 -7.65
CA SER A 45 -0.47 -2.56 -7.66
C SER A 45 -1.66 -2.69 -8.61
N THR A 46 -1.54 -3.44 -9.71
CA THR A 46 -2.64 -3.65 -10.67
C THR A 46 -3.88 -4.34 -10.08
N PRO A 47 -3.80 -5.49 -9.38
CA PRO A 47 -4.99 -6.14 -8.80
C PRO A 47 -5.65 -5.27 -7.72
N ARG A 48 -4.93 -4.33 -7.11
CA ARG A 48 -5.49 -3.38 -6.14
C ARG A 48 -6.49 -2.40 -6.79
N ILE A 49 -6.56 -2.25 -8.09
CA ILE A 49 -7.59 -1.40 -8.71
C ILE A 49 -8.99 -2.06 -8.64
N ILE A 50 -9.03 -3.41 -8.59
CA ILE A 50 -10.28 -4.18 -8.63
C ILE A 50 -11.14 -3.96 -7.36
N PRO A 51 -10.60 -4.09 -6.13
CA PRO A 51 -11.36 -3.79 -4.90
C PRO A 51 -11.91 -2.37 -4.88
N TRP A 52 -11.16 -1.38 -5.38
CA TRP A 52 -11.61 0.01 -5.42
C TRP A 52 -12.87 0.18 -6.27
N LEU A 53 -12.88 -0.40 -7.48
CA LEU A 53 -14.07 -0.40 -8.35
C LEU A 53 -15.27 -1.09 -7.68
N LEU A 54 -15.02 -2.20 -6.98
CA LEU A 54 -16.04 -2.91 -6.23
C LEU A 54 -16.62 -2.03 -5.10
N TYR A 55 -15.77 -1.38 -4.30
CA TYR A 55 -16.21 -0.48 -3.23
C TYR A 55 -17.03 0.71 -3.74
N VAL A 56 -16.65 1.30 -4.87
CA VAL A 56 -17.42 2.39 -5.51
C VAL A 56 -18.82 1.91 -5.92
N ARG A 57 -18.93 0.71 -6.50
CA ARG A 57 -20.22 0.12 -6.87
C ARG A 57 -21.08 -0.20 -5.66
N LEU A 58 -20.49 -0.88 -4.66
CA LEU A 58 -21.17 -1.20 -3.40
C LEU A 58 -21.73 0.07 -2.74
N TYR A 59 -20.93 1.13 -2.63
CA TYR A 59 -21.37 2.39 -2.04
C TYR A 59 -22.59 3.01 -2.75
N LYS A 60 -22.62 2.97 -4.10
CA LYS A 60 -23.77 3.49 -4.86
C LYS A 60 -25.05 2.76 -4.48
N THR A 61 -24.97 1.44 -4.29
CA THR A 61 -26.11 0.61 -3.87
C THR A 61 -26.53 0.90 -2.43
N PHE A 62 -25.59 1.08 -1.50
CA PHE A 62 -25.92 1.33 -0.08
C PHE A 62 -26.44 2.73 0.23
N ARG A 63 -26.20 3.72 -0.65
CA ARG A 63 -26.69 5.10 -0.48
C ARG A 63 -28.21 5.19 -0.27
N THR A 64 -28.99 4.23 -0.78
CA THR A 64 -30.45 4.22 -0.68
C THR A 64 -30.97 3.71 0.66
N VAL A 65 -30.18 2.93 1.41
CA VAL A 65 -30.66 2.20 2.60
C VAL A 65 -30.26 2.87 3.92
N THR A 66 -29.20 3.66 3.95
CA THR A 66 -28.67 4.22 5.21
C THR A 66 -29.40 5.49 5.68
N THR A 67 -29.76 5.52 6.97
CA THR A 67 -30.46 6.64 7.65
C THR A 67 -29.66 7.94 7.68
N ASN A 68 -28.34 7.89 7.90
CA ASN A 68 -27.45 9.06 7.97
C ASN A 68 -26.58 9.22 6.71
N LYS A 69 -27.19 9.72 5.64
CA LYS A 69 -26.59 9.81 4.28
C LYS A 69 -25.31 10.66 4.21
N ILE A 70 -25.20 11.72 5.02
CA ILE A 70 -24.08 12.67 4.96
C ILE A 70 -22.81 12.07 5.59
N ILE A 71 -22.91 11.57 6.81
CA ILE A 71 -21.77 10.97 7.54
C ILE A 71 -21.26 9.74 6.78
N PHE A 72 -22.17 8.88 6.29
CA PHE A 72 -21.80 7.72 5.49
C PHE A 72 -21.07 8.11 4.19
N LYS A 73 -21.51 9.18 3.51
CA LYS A 73 -20.82 9.70 2.31
C LYS A 73 -19.40 10.18 2.63
N ILE A 74 -19.21 10.92 3.72
CA ILE A 74 -17.89 11.41 4.13
C ILE A 74 -16.95 10.25 4.42
N ILE A 75 -17.40 9.28 5.23
CA ILE A 75 -16.59 8.10 5.62
C ILE A 75 -16.16 7.31 4.37
N VAL A 76 -17.06 7.12 3.41
CA VAL A 76 -16.73 6.40 2.18
C VAL A 76 -15.78 7.19 1.29
N GLN A 77 -15.94 8.51 1.19
CA GLN A 77 -15.00 9.35 0.45
C GLN A 77 -13.61 9.31 1.07
N VAL A 78 -13.52 9.36 2.40
CA VAL A 78 -12.25 9.19 3.13
C VAL A 78 -11.65 7.82 2.85
N CYS A 79 -12.45 6.74 2.91
CA CYS A 79 -11.98 5.39 2.60
C CYS A 79 -11.37 5.29 1.20
N LEU A 80 -12.09 5.79 0.18
CA LEU A 80 -11.64 5.74 -1.21
C LEU A 80 -10.41 6.63 -1.44
N ALA A 81 -10.34 7.80 -0.80
CA ALA A 81 -9.19 8.69 -0.89
C ALA A 81 -7.96 8.06 -0.22
N SER A 82 -8.09 7.55 1.01
CA SER A 82 -7.03 6.85 1.73
C SER A 82 -6.52 5.65 0.96
N TYR A 83 -7.40 4.91 0.27
CA TYR A 83 -7.00 3.81 -0.61
C TYR A 83 -6.13 4.28 -1.79
N LEU A 84 -6.51 5.37 -2.44
CA LEU A 84 -5.72 5.93 -3.54
C LEU A 84 -4.36 6.42 -3.04
N PHE A 85 -4.33 7.16 -1.92
CA PHE A 85 -3.10 7.64 -1.30
C PHE A 85 -2.18 6.49 -0.87
N ASP A 86 -2.71 5.42 -0.30
CA ASP A 86 -1.95 4.22 0.08
C ASP A 86 -1.20 3.64 -1.13
N ASN A 87 -1.89 3.46 -2.25
CA ASN A 87 -1.28 2.95 -3.48
C ASN A 87 -0.27 3.94 -4.08
N LEU A 88 -0.54 5.24 -4.02
CA LEU A 88 0.38 6.28 -4.49
C LEU A 88 1.66 6.34 -3.65
N PHE A 89 1.55 6.28 -2.33
CA PHE A 89 2.72 6.29 -1.44
C PHE A 89 3.53 5.00 -1.56
N LEU A 90 2.87 3.85 -1.73
CA LEU A 90 3.57 2.59 -2.01
C LEU A 90 4.40 2.68 -3.29
N LEU A 91 3.82 3.24 -4.37
CA LEU A 91 4.56 3.50 -5.61
C LEU A 91 5.69 4.51 -5.42
N ALA A 92 5.45 5.60 -4.68
CA ALA A 92 6.45 6.62 -4.42
C ALA A 92 7.65 6.06 -3.64
N ILE A 93 7.44 5.26 -2.60
CA ILE A 93 8.49 4.57 -1.84
C ILE A 93 9.30 3.66 -2.77
N SER A 94 8.62 2.93 -3.66
CA SER A 94 9.24 2.01 -4.61
C SER A 94 10.13 2.70 -5.65
N ILE A 95 9.82 3.94 -5.99
CA ILE A 95 10.60 4.76 -6.91
C ILE A 95 11.80 5.39 -6.18
N VAL A 96 11.57 5.95 -4.99
CA VAL A 96 12.54 6.70 -4.18
C VAL A 96 13.52 5.78 -3.43
N ALA A 97 13.22 4.49 -3.29
CA ALA A 97 14.11 3.53 -2.64
C ALA A 97 15.48 3.42 -3.36
N ASN A 98 16.53 3.79 -2.62
CA ASN A 98 17.95 3.43 -2.78
C ASN A 98 18.73 3.94 -4.00
N VAL A 99 18.23 4.92 -4.75
CA VAL A 99 19.07 5.51 -5.82
C VAL A 99 20.14 6.43 -5.24
N ASP A 100 19.93 7.00 -4.05
CA ASP A 100 20.64 8.23 -3.72
C ASP A 100 21.72 8.13 -2.64
N TYR A 101 21.84 7.03 -1.89
CA TYR A 101 22.98 6.88 -0.96
C TYR A 101 24.31 6.80 -1.71
N TYR A 102 24.35 6.10 -2.84
CA TYR A 102 25.60 5.83 -3.54
C TYR A 102 26.00 6.90 -4.57
N ARG A 103 25.07 7.75 -5.01
CA ARG A 103 25.31 8.65 -6.15
C ARG A 103 25.66 10.08 -5.77
N ASN A 104 25.15 10.59 -4.65
CA ASN A 104 25.38 11.97 -4.22
C ASN A 104 25.40 11.97 -2.69
N ASN A 105 26.50 12.42 -2.06
CA ASN A 105 26.64 12.63 -0.61
C ASN A 105 25.65 13.69 -0.06
N LEU A 106 24.35 13.45 -0.22
CA LEU A 106 23.27 14.37 0.08
C LEU A 106 22.24 13.60 0.91
N SER A 107 21.96 14.09 2.12
CA SER A 107 21.06 13.46 3.09
C SER A 107 19.57 13.64 2.76
N LEU A 108 19.23 14.56 1.85
CA LEU A 108 17.86 14.88 1.43
C LEU A 108 16.99 13.69 0.96
N PRO A 109 17.44 12.79 0.08
CA PRO A 109 16.62 11.70 -0.43
C PRO A 109 16.29 10.62 0.61
N LEU A 110 17.17 10.40 1.59
CA LEU A 110 16.91 9.50 2.71
C LEU A 110 15.75 10.03 3.58
N VAL A 111 15.77 11.34 3.87
CA VAL A 111 14.72 12.02 4.64
C VAL A 111 13.39 11.99 3.90
N LEU A 112 13.39 12.12 2.56
CA LEU A 112 12.18 12.00 1.76
C LEU A 112 11.61 10.58 1.79
N HIS A 113 12.45 9.56 1.63
CA HIS A 113 12.02 8.16 1.70
C HIS A 113 11.34 7.85 3.05
N GLU A 114 11.97 8.25 4.16
CA GLU A 114 11.41 8.08 5.51
C GLU A 114 10.05 8.78 5.67
N ARG A 115 9.94 10.03 5.21
CA ARG A 115 8.68 10.78 5.27
C ARG A 115 7.56 10.12 4.47
N ILE A 116 7.85 9.66 3.25
CA ILE A 116 6.87 8.97 2.42
C ILE A 116 6.48 7.63 3.06
N PHE A 117 7.41 6.92 3.68
CA PHE A 117 7.13 5.70 4.45
C PHE A 117 6.15 5.95 5.61
N VAL A 118 6.35 7.02 6.38
CA VAL A 118 5.42 7.39 7.45
C VAL A 118 4.03 7.75 6.88
N LEU A 119 3.98 8.52 5.79
CA LEU A 119 2.70 8.88 5.14
C LEU A 119 1.95 7.66 4.62
N PHE A 120 2.66 6.71 4.02
CA PHE A 120 2.10 5.41 3.64
C PHE A 120 1.46 4.73 4.85
N LEU A 121 2.22 4.54 5.94
CA LEU A 121 1.75 3.85 7.14
C LEU A 121 0.48 4.50 7.74
N VAL A 122 0.46 5.83 7.82
CA VAL A 122 -0.71 6.59 8.31
C VAL A 122 -1.90 6.39 7.38
N SER A 123 -1.71 6.50 6.06
CA SER A 123 -2.77 6.32 5.08
C SER A 123 -3.36 4.89 5.10
N SER A 124 -2.52 3.86 5.22
CA SER A 124 -2.94 2.46 5.36
C SER A 124 -3.75 2.25 6.63
N SER A 125 -3.32 2.84 7.74
CA SER A 125 -3.99 2.74 9.04
C SER A 125 -5.39 3.36 9.00
N VAL A 126 -5.50 4.57 8.43
CA VAL A 126 -6.80 5.24 8.23
C VAL A 126 -7.70 4.43 7.31
N TYR A 127 -7.19 3.90 6.21
CA TYR A 127 -7.94 3.03 5.31
C TYR A 127 -8.48 1.78 6.03
N MET A 128 -7.64 1.11 6.83
CA MET A 128 -8.03 -0.09 7.58
C MET A 128 -9.16 0.20 8.58
N ILE A 129 -9.01 1.26 9.38
CA ILE A 129 -10.03 1.67 10.37
C ILE A 129 -11.35 1.99 9.67
N THR A 130 -11.29 2.74 8.57
CA THR A 130 -12.48 3.16 7.83
C THR A 130 -13.18 1.96 7.18
N THR A 131 -12.42 1.01 6.64
CA THR A 131 -12.94 -0.23 6.04
C THR A 131 -13.59 -1.12 7.10
N LEU A 132 -12.95 -1.29 8.27
CA LEU A 132 -13.50 -2.06 9.38
C LEU A 132 -14.80 -1.44 9.91
N TYR A 133 -14.83 -0.11 10.06
CA TYR A 133 -16.05 0.61 10.45
C TYR A 133 -17.19 0.40 9.45
N LEU A 134 -16.91 0.55 8.15
CA LEU A 134 -17.89 0.34 7.08
C LEU A 134 -18.38 -1.11 7.10
N HIS A 135 -17.49 -2.09 7.20
CA HIS A 135 -17.86 -3.49 7.23
C HIS A 135 -18.73 -3.84 8.46
N HIS A 136 -18.37 -3.33 9.64
CA HIS A 136 -19.15 -3.52 10.85
C HIS A 136 -20.56 -2.92 10.74
N ARG A 137 -20.68 -1.73 10.15
CA ARG A 137 -21.98 -1.08 9.89
C ARG A 137 -22.82 -1.87 8.89
N LEU A 138 -22.22 -2.30 7.79
CA LEU A 138 -22.91 -3.07 6.74
C LEU A 138 -23.35 -4.47 7.21
N LYS A 139 -22.59 -5.07 8.13
CA LYS A 139 -22.96 -6.34 8.77
C LYS A 139 -24.12 -6.15 9.76
N ALA A 140 -24.10 -5.08 10.56
CA ALA A 140 -25.18 -4.76 11.49
C ALA A 140 -26.52 -4.55 10.77
N ASP A 141 -26.48 -4.01 9.55
CA ASP A 141 -27.67 -3.81 8.73
C ASP A 141 -28.12 -5.09 7.98
N ASN A 142 -27.46 -6.25 8.15
CA ASN A 142 -27.77 -7.55 7.52
C ASN A 142 -27.75 -7.59 5.96
N ILE A 143 -27.35 -6.51 5.29
CA ILE A 143 -27.41 -6.40 3.81
C ILE A 143 -26.12 -6.87 3.13
N GLY A 144 -24.99 -6.92 3.86
CA GLY A 144 -23.68 -7.26 3.29
C GLY A 144 -23.57 -8.67 2.69
N ILE A 145 -24.32 -9.65 3.21
CA ILE A 145 -24.32 -11.04 2.72
C ILE A 145 -25.29 -11.22 1.54
N LEU A 146 -26.43 -10.52 1.56
CA LEU A 146 -27.43 -10.61 0.49
C LEU A 146 -26.86 -10.08 -0.84
N LEU A 147 -26.06 -9.01 -0.81
CA LEU A 147 -25.53 -8.38 -2.03
C LEU A 147 -24.39 -9.16 -2.70
N VAL A 148 -23.56 -9.88 -1.94
CA VAL A 148 -22.56 -10.80 -2.52
C VAL A 148 -23.26 -11.96 -3.22
N ILE A 149 -24.37 -12.45 -2.67
CA ILE A 149 -25.19 -13.50 -3.28
C ILE A 149 -25.91 -12.95 -4.52
N PHE A 150 -26.52 -11.75 -4.46
CA PHE A 150 -27.23 -11.16 -5.59
C PHE A 150 -26.31 -10.75 -6.76
N ILE A 151 -25.09 -10.27 -6.50
CA ILE A 151 -24.11 -9.97 -7.56
C ILE A 151 -23.51 -11.27 -8.15
N SER A 152 -23.50 -12.37 -7.40
CA SER A 152 -23.03 -13.67 -7.86
C SER A 152 -24.10 -14.48 -8.61
N PHE A 153 -25.38 -14.13 -8.50
CA PHE A 153 -26.51 -14.83 -9.14
C PHE A 153 -27.07 -14.12 -10.38
N ASP A 154 -26.66 -12.88 -10.67
CA ASP A 154 -27.09 -12.14 -11.87
C ASP A 154 -26.09 -12.32 -13.02
N LYS A 155 -25.76 -13.57 -13.32
CA LYS A 155 -25.00 -13.99 -14.50
C LYS A 155 -25.51 -15.32 -15.04
#